data_AF-A0A7V9GSM1-F1
#
_entry.id   AF-A0A7V9GSM1-F1
#
_cell.length_a   1.000
_cell.length_b   1.000
_cell.length_c   1.000
_cell.angle_alpha   90.00
_cell.angle_beta   90.00
_cell.angle_gamma   90.00
#
_symmetry.space_group_name_H-M   'P 1'
#
loop_
_entity.id
_entity.type
_entity.pdbx_description
1 polymer ?
#
loop_
_entity_poly.entity_id
_entity_poly.type
_entity_poly.pdbx_seq_one_letter_code
_entity_poly.pdbx_strand_id
1 'polypeptide(L)'
;MPDADSLLCPSCALEHPLDERFCGSCGMPLVYAGTERVEPLRDSAHEWARKIDPEFAKGDLVRVAGGRNQAEAELIQNLLIEEGIPSILRRSAGFDVPDMLAAGPRDVLVPQSGGEAALDVLREEGLGPQEAPYRPPRRRDPLILLAAIVACALVAALLAWLLVQGADPGLAARYRAWGQHGAAAIEGIRDPAPARAGRGRAPWQRLQGG
;
A
#
# COMPACT_ATOMS: atom_id res chain seq x y z
N MET A 1 -43.81 22.50 -28.07
CA MET A 1 -43.44 21.43 -27.12
C MET A 1 -44.03 20.17 -27.71
N PRO A 2 -43.23 19.23 -28.26
CA PRO A 2 -43.76 18.01 -28.84
C PRO A 2 -44.42 17.15 -27.75
N ASP A 3 -45.53 16.51 -28.11
CA ASP A 3 -46.43 15.77 -27.24
C ASP A 3 -45.74 14.56 -26.59
N ALA A 4 -45.38 14.67 -25.30
CA ALA A 4 -44.78 13.58 -24.52
C ALA A 4 -45.81 12.54 -24.04
N ASP A 5 -47.05 12.62 -24.54
CA ASP A 5 -48.21 11.90 -24.03
C ASP A 5 -48.71 10.79 -24.96
N SER A 6 -47.89 10.35 -25.93
CA SER A 6 -48.22 9.23 -26.82
C SER A 6 -47.25 8.06 -26.65
N LEU A 7 -47.79 6.84 -26.69
CA LEU A 7 -47.03 5.61 -26.81
C LEU A 7 -47.05 5.13 -28.26
N LEU A 8 -45.98 4.48 -28.71
CA LEU A 8 -45.85 3.84 -30.01
C LEU A 8 -45.70 2.33 -29.84
N CYS A 9 -46.36 1.59 -30.71
CA CYS A 9 -46.13 0.16 -30.85
C CYS A 9 -44.84 -0.09 -31.65
N PRO A 10 -43.83 -0.80 -31.12
CA PRO A 10 -42.57 -1.04 -31.84
C PRO A 10 -42.71 -1.98 -33.05
N SER A 11 -43.81 -2.74 -33.15
CA SER A 11 -44.04 -3.66 -34.27
C SER A 11 -44.98 -3.09 -35.33
N CYS A 12 -46.01 -2.35 -34.93
CA CYS A 12 -47.04 -1.83 -35.85
C CYS A 12 -46.87 -0.35 -36.17
N ALA A 13 -46.01 0.36 -35.43
CA ALA A 13 -45.82 1.81 -35.50
C ALA A 13 -47.11 2.63 -35.29
N LEU A 14 -48.13 2.03 -34.65
CA LEU A 14 -49.35 2.72 -34.27
C LEU A 14 -49.12 3.56 -33.01
N GLU A 15 -49.74 4.73 -32.98
CA GLU A 15 -49.83 5.60 -31.80
C GLU A 15 -50.97 5.15 -30.89
N HIS A 16 -50.71 5.21 -29.60
CA HIS A 16 -51.60 4.78 -28.53
C HIS A 16 -51.59 5.78 -27.37
N PRO A 17 -52.69 5.89 -26.61
CA PRO A 17 -52.76 6.72 -25.41
C PRO A 17 -52.03 6.07 -24.22
N LEU A 18 -51.64 6.86 -23.20
CA LEU A 18 -50.82 6.42 -22.05
C LEU A 18 -51.51 5.39 -21.12
N ASP A 19 -52.82 5.23 -21.20
CA ASP A 19 -53.58 4.28 -20.39
C ASP A 19 -53.48 2.84 -20.91
N GLU A 20 -53.07 2.66 -22.16
CA GLU A 20 -52.82 1.35 -22.75
C GLU A 20 -51.37 0.90 -22.48
N ARG A 21 -51.19 -0.36 -22.06
CA ARG A 21 -49.85 -0.96 -21.84
C ARG A 21 -49.38 -1.85 -22.98
N PHE A 22 -50.31 -2.40 -23.76
CA PHE A 22 -50.05 -3.34 -24.84
C PHE A 22 -50.87 -2.97 -26.08
N CYS A 23 -50.30 -3.16 -27.26
CA CYS A 23 -50.99 -2.93 -28.52
C CYS A 23 -52.13 -3.95 -28.71
N GLY A 24 -53.37 -3.50 -28.90
CA GLY A 24 -54.51 -4.38 -29.17
C GLY A 24 -54.44 -5.16 -30.49
N SER A 25 -53.57 -4.75 -31.42
CA SER A 25 -53.40 -5.40 -32.73
C SER A 25 -52.38 -6.56 -32.70
N CYS A 26 -51.20 -6.33 -32.11
CA CYS A 26 -50.10 -7.30 -32.14
C CYS A 26 -49.66 -7.79 -30.75
N GLY A 27 -50.23 -7.28 -29.66
CA GLY A 27 -49.93 -7.69 -28.29
C GLY A 27 -48.59 -7.21 -27.72
N MET A 28 -47.81 -6.43 -28.47
CA MET A 28 -46.51 -5.93 -27.99
C MET A 28 -46.66 -4.82 -26.95
N PRO A 29 -45.76 -4.73 -25.95
CA PRO A 29 -45.74 -3.62 -25.00
C PRO A 29 -45.45 -2.30 -25.73
N LEU A 30 -46.24 -1.27 -25.41
CA LEU A 30 -46.13 0.05 -26.00
C LEU A 30 -44.96 0.83 -25.34
N VAL A 31 -44.24 1.64 -26.13
CA VAL A 31 -43.10 2.44 -25.67
C VAL A 31 -43.35 3.93 -25.89
N TYR A 32 -42.80 4.84 -25.09
CA TYR A 32 -43.04 6.28 -25.26
C TYR A 32 -42.52 6.80 -26.60
N ALA A 33 -43.36 7.54 -27.32
CA ALA A 33 -42.96 8.24 -28.52
C ALA A 33 -41.92 9.31 -28.16
N GLY A 34 -40.73 9.24 -28.75
CA GLY A 34 -39.68 10.22 -28.48
C GLY A 34 -38.87 9.98 -27.20
N THR A 35 -39.06 8.87 -26.48
CA THR A 35 -37.94 8.37 -25.66
C THR A 35 -36.94 7.74 -26.62
N GLU A 36 -36.05 8.57 -27.17
CA GLU A 36 -34.72 8.05 -27.49
C GLU A 36 -34.29 7.24 -26.28
N ARG A 37 -34.00 5.96 -26.51
CA ARG A 37 -33.33 5.14 -25.51
C ARG A 37 -32.16 6.00 -25.09
N VAL A 38 -32.18 6.55 -23.88
CA VAL A 38 -31.01 7.25 -23.38
C VAL A 38 -30.01 6.13 -23.23
N GLU A 39 -29.21 5.88 -24.26
CA GLU A 39 -28.00 5.11 -24.12
C GLU A 39 -27.33 5.73 -22.90
N PRO A 40 -27.18 4.96 -21.80
CA PRO A 40 -26.55 5.52 -20.61
C PRO A 40 -25.24 6.11 -21.08
N LEU A 41 -24.94 7.34 -20.63
CA LEU A 41 -23.70 8.04 -20.93
C LEU A 41 -22.59 6.98 -20.91
N ARG A 42 -21.93 6.76 -22.07
CA ARG A 42 -20.90 5.73 -22.23
C ARG A 42 -19.68 6.15 -21.41
N ASP A 43 -19.82 6.08 -20.09
CA ASP A 43 -18.77 6.35 -19.15
C ASP A 43 -17.80 5.18 -19.22
N SER A 44 -16.51 5.47 -19.24
CA SER A 44 -15.43 4.48 -19.24
C SER A 44 -15.62 3.39 -18.18
N ALA A 45 -16.22 3.74 -17.04
CA ALA A 45 -16.58 2.81 -15.97
C ALA A 45 -17.56 1.69 -16.40
N HIS A 46 -18.53 2.00 -17.27
CA HIS A 46 -19.50 1.01 -17.77
C HIS A 46 -18.87 0.04 -18.76
N GLU A 47 -17.96 0.53 -19.61
CA GLU A 47 -17.21 -0.31 -20.55
C GLU A 47 -16.26 -1.24 -19.79
N TRP A 48 -15.62 -0.74 -18.73
CA TRP A 48 -14.75 -1.53 -17.85
C TRP A 48 -15.50 -2.65 -17.12
N ALA A 49 -16.69 -2.36 -16.58
CA ALA A 49 -17.46 -3.35 -15.84
C ALA A 49 -17.86 -4.57 -16.68
N ARG A 50 -17.98 -4.43 -18.01
CA ARG A 50 -18.33 -5.53 -18.91
C ARG A 50 -17.19 -6.50 -19.17
N LYS A 51 -15.94 -6.08 -18.98
CA LYS A 51 -14.76 -6.92 -19.20
C LYS A 51 -14.52 -7.88 -18.03
N ILE A 52 -15.00 -7.54 -16.84
CA ILE A 52 -14.78 -8.31 -15.62
C ILE A 52 -15.51 -9.65 -15.67
N ASP A 53 -14.78 -10.75 -15.48
CA ASP A 53 -15.38 -12.06 -15.27
C ASP A 53 -15.90 -12.20 -13.82
N PRO A 54 -17.19 -12.50 -13.61
CA PRO A 54 -17.76 -12.74 -12.29
C PRO A 54 -17.10 -13.90 -11.51
N GLU A 55 -16.44 -14.84 -12.17
CA GLU A 55 -15.77 -15.96 -11.52
C GLU A 55 -14.50 -15.53 -10.79
N PHE A 56 -13.78 -14.55 -11.33
CA PHE A 56 -12.57 -13.98 -10.75
C PHE A 56 -12.84 -12.87 -9.73
N ALA A 57 -14.10 -12.51 -9.49
CA ALA A 57 -14.49 -11.42 -8.59
C ALA A 57 -14.76 -11.83 -7.12
N LYS A 58 -14.31 -13.01 -6.67
CA LYS A 58 -14.70 -13.61 -5.38
C LYS A 58 -13.54 -13.75 -4.39
N GLY A 59 -13.88 -13.69 -3.11
CA GLY A 59 -12.96 -13.94 -2.00
C GLY A 59 -12.18 -12.72 -1.52
N ASP A 60 -11.19 -12.96 -0.67
CA ASP A 60 -10.37 -11.91 -0.07
C ASP A 60 -9.35 -11.33 -1.05
N LEU A 61 -8.95 -10.08 -0.84
CA LEU A 61 -7.95 -9.40 -1.66
C LEU A 61 -6.53 -9.91 -1.35
N VAL A 62 -5.88 -10.49 -2.37
CA VAL A 62 -4.52 -11.01 -2.32
C VAL A 62 -3.61 -10.15 -3.20
N ARG A 63 -2.40 -9.84 -2.71
CA ARG A 63 -1.41 -9.08 -3.49
C ARG A 63 -0.75 -9.98 -4.52
N VAL A 64 -0.78 -9.56 -5.78
CA VAL A 64 -0.14 -10.26 -6.91
C VAL A 64 1.05 -9.51 -7.48
N ALA A 65 1.04 -8.18 -7.44
CA ALA A 65 2.14 -7.37 -7.95
C ALA A 65 2.30 -6.07 -7.15
N GLY A 66 3.40 -5.37 -7.41
CA GLY A 66 3.60 -3.99 -6.98
C GLY A 66 4.22 -3.16 -8.10
N GLY A 67 3.63 -2.01 -8.39
CA GLY A 67 4.21 -1.00 -9.28
C GLY A 67 5.10 -0.04 -8.49
N ARG A 68 6.25 0.33 -9.06
CA ARG A 68 7.20 1.26 -8.43
C ARG A 68 6.66 2.70 -8.40
N ASN A 69 5.68 2.99 -9.25
CA ASN A 69 4.98 4.27 -9.34
C ASN A 69 3.52 4.06 -9.75
N GLN A 70 2.77 5.16 -9.88
CA GLN A 70 1.37 5.14 -10.30
C GLN A 70 1.15 4.50 -11.66
N ALA A 71 1.91 4.96 -12.66
CA ALA A 71 1.71 4.59 -14.06
C ALA A 71 1.96 3.08 -14.28
N GLU A 72 2.97 2.52 -13.61
CA GLU A 72 3.26 1.08 -13.67
C GLU A 72 2.14 0.26 -13.03
N ALA A 73 1.59 0.71 -11.90
CA ALA A 73 0.47 0.03 -11.26
C ALA A 73 -0.82 0.11 -12.10
N GLU A 74 -1.09 1.25 -12.73
CA GLU A 74 -2.20 1.43 -13.67
C GLU A 74 -2.03 0.58 -14.94
N LEU A 75 -0.80 0.46 -15.45
CA LEU A 75 -0.48 -0.45 -16.55
C LEU A 75 -0.81 -1.91 -16.20
N ILE A 76 -0.35 -2.39 -15.04
CA ILE A 76 -0.62 -3.75 -14.57
C ILE A 76 -2.13 -3.96 -14.38
N GLN A 77 -2.84 -2.98 -13.81
CA GLN A 77 -4.29 -3.05 -13.65
C GLN A 77 -5.01 -3.11 -15.00
N ASN A 78 -4.58 -2.32 -15.97
CA ASN A 78 -5.14 -2.32 -17.32
C ASN A 78 -4.90 -3.66 -18.03
N LEU A 79 -3.73 -4.25 -17.86
CA LEU A 79 -3.45 -5.59 -18.40
C LEU A 79 -4.41 -6.65 -17.81
N LEU A 80 -4.57 -6.66 -16.48
CA LEU A 80 -5.43 -7.63 -15.81
C LEU A 80 -6.91 -7.49 -16.18
N ILE A 81 -7.40 -6.25 -16.36
CA ILE A 81 -8.80 -6.04 -16.74
C ILE A 81 -9.09 -6.39 -18.19
N GLU A 82 -8.10 -6.31 -19.09
CA GLU A 82 -8.26 -6.82 -20.46
C GLU A 82 -8.41 -8.35 -20.49
N GLU A 83 -7.77 -9.07 -19.57
CA GLU A 83 -7.98 -10.51 -19.36
C GLU A 83 -9.23 -10.82 -18.52
N GLY A 84 -9.98 -9.80 -18.13
CA GLY A 84 -11.21 -9.92 -17.34
C GLY A 84 -11.00 -10.16 -15.84
N ILE A 85 -9.78 -9.98 -15.34
CA ILE A 85 -9.46 -10.15 -13.91
C ILE A 85 -9.63 -8.82 -13.17
N PRO A 86 -10.57 -8.72 -12.21
CA PRO A 86 -10.75 -7.50 -11.44
C PRO A 86 -9.57 -7.26 -10.49
N SER A 87 -9.07 -6.02 -10.45
CA SER A 87 -7.97 -5.64 -9.56
C SER A 87 -8.20 -4.28 -8.88
N ILE A 88 -7.63 -4.12 -7.69
CA ILE A 88 -7.69 -2.89 -6.90
C ILE A 88 -6.27 -2.43 -6.58
N LEU A 89 -6.02 -1.15 -6.82
CA LEU A 89 -4.76 -0.51 -6.44
C LEU A 89 -4.82 -0.03 -4.99
N ARG A 90 -3.81 -0.38 -4.19
CA ARG A 90 -3.63 0.12 -2.84
C ARG A 90 -2.25 0.77 -2.72
N ARG A 91 -2.14 1.87 -1.97
CA ARG A 91 -0.82 2.42 -1.65
C ARG A 91 -0.07 1.40 -0.78
N SER A 92 1.20 1.15 -1.11
CA SER A 92 2.01 0.18 -0.36
C SER A 92 2.21 0.65 1.08
N ALA A 93 2.08 -0.27 2.03
CA ALA A 93 2.21 0.04 3.45
C ALA A 93 3.64 0.49 3.79
N GLY A 94 3.77 1.53 4.62
CA GLY A 94 5.07 2.07 5.04
C GLY A 94 5.63 3.21 4.18
N PHE A 95 4.93 3.58 3.10
CA PHE A 95 5.27 4.73 2.23
C PHE A 95 4.23 5.86 2.30
N ASP A 96 3.69 6.14 3.50
CA ASP A 96 2.64 7.15 3.71
C ASP A 96 3.23 8.43 4.34
N VAL A 97 4.04 9.14 3.56
CA VAL A 97 4.57 10.47 3.91
C VAL A 97 3.93 11.50 2.96
N PRO A 98 3.42 12.65 3.46
CA PRO A 98 2.71 13.65 2.65
C PRO A 98 3.43 14.10 1.37
N ASP A 99 4.76 14.16 1.37
CA ASP A 99 5.55 14.53 0.17
C ASP A 99 5.72 13.40 -0.86
N MET A 100 5.41 12.13 -0.51
CA MET A 100 5.52 10.98 -1.43
C MET A 100 4.17 10.51 -2.00
N LEU A 101 3.08 11.25 -1.73
CA LEU A 101 1.73 10.84 -2.10
C LEU A 101 1.50 10.73 -3.62
N ALA A 102 2.22 11.52 -4.42
CA ALA A 102 2.03 11.65 -5.86
C ALA A 102 2.81 10.61 -6.70
N ALA A 103 3.88 10.00 -6.17
CA ALA A 103 4.79 9.14 -6.95
C ALA A 103 5.18 7.83 -6.24
N GLY A 104 4.55 7.50 -5.10
CA GLY A 104 4.89 6.32 -4.32
C GLY A 104 4.50 4.98 -4.97
N PRO A 105 5.14 3.88 -4.53
CA PRO A 105 4.82 2.53 -4.97
C PRO A 105 3.37 2.15 -4.60
N ARG A 106 2.78 1.29 -5.42
CA ARG A 106 1.41 0.79 -5.25
C ARG A 106 1.38 -0.72 -5.35
N ASP A 107 0.59 -1.34 -4.49
CA ASP A 107 0.28 -2.75 -4.53
C ASP A 107 -0.94 -2.99 -5.42
N VAL A 108 -0.85 -4.00 -6.27
CA VAL A 108 -1.98 -4.50 -7.07
C VAL A 108 -2.55 -5.71 -6.37
N LEU A 109 -3.81 -5.60 -5.97
CA LEU A 109 -4.56 -6.62 -5.26
C LEU A 109 -5.61 -7.20 -6.20
N VAL A 110 -5.80 -8.51 -6.18
CA VAL A 110 -6.89 -9.20 -6.90
C VAL A 110 -7.69 -10.05 -5.92
N PRO A 111 -8.98 -10.31 -6.16
CA PRO A 111 -9.73 -11.29 -5.40
C PRO A 111 -9.07 -12.67 -5.51
N GLN A 112 -9.12 -13.44 -4.42
CA GLN A 112 -8.47 -14.74 -4.31
C GLN A 112 -8.81 -15.69 -5.47
N SER A 113 -10.05 -15.64 -5.99
CA SER A 113 -10.48 -16.47 -7.13
C SER A 113 -9.72 -16.20 -8.42
N GLY A 114 -9.28 -14.95 -8.66
CA GLY A 114 -8.49 -14.56 -9.84
C GLY A 114 -6.98 -14.55 -9.59
N GLY A 115 -6.53 -14.97 -8.40
CA GLY A 115 -5.14 -14.84 -7.98
C GLY A 115 -4.15 -15.62 -8.83
N GLU A 116 -4.46 -16.89 -9.14
CA GLU A 116 -3.59 -17.75 -9.94
C GLU A 116 -3.54 -17.29 -11.40
N ALA A 117 -4.70 -17.05 -12.01
CA ALA A 117 -4.81 -16.50 -13.36
C ALA A 117 -4.04 -15.18 -13.52
N ALA A 118 -4.14 -14.27 -12.54
CA ALA A 118 -3.40 -13.02 -12.55
C ALA A 118 -1.88 -13.26 -12.53
N LEU A 119 -1.41 -14.21 -11.72
CA LEU A 119 0.01 -14.53 -11.65
C LEU A 119 0.53 -15.14 -12.95
N ASP A 120 -0.28 -15.92 -13.65
CA ASP A 120 0.08 -16.51 -14.94
C ASP A 120 0.23 -15.42 -16.01
N VAL A 121 -0.76 -14.54 -16.15
CA VAL A 121 -0.70 -13.37 -17.06
C VAL A 121 0.52 -12.50 -16.79
N LEU A 122 0.78 -12.18 -15.52
CA LEU A 122 1.92 -11.34 -15.14
C LEU A 122 3.26 -12.04 -15.37
N ARG A 123 3.32 -13.37 -15.28
CA ARG A 123 4.53 -14.14 -15.56
C ARG A 123 4.85 -14.15 -17.05
N GLU A 124 3.82 -14.26 -17.89
CA GLU A 124 3.96 -14.21 -19.35
C GLU A 124 4.52 -12.87 -19.84
N GLU A 125 4.01 -11.77 -19.28
CA GLU A 125 4.46 -10.40 -19.62
C GLU A 125 5.75 -9.97 -18.88
N GLY A 126 6.34 -10.83 -18.05
CA GLY A 126 7.53 -10.51 -17.26
C GLY A 126 7.30 -9.45 -16.16
N LEU A 127 6.04 -9.15 -15.85
CA LEU A 127 5.58 -8.25 -14.79
C LEU A 127 5.30 -9.00 -13.47
N GLY A 128 5.99 -10.14 -13.28
CA GLY A 128 5.80 -11.03 -12.15
C GLY A 128 6.03 -10.36 -10.79
N PRO A 129 5.68 -11.04 -9.69
CA PRO A 129 5.68 -10.44 -8.37
C PRO A 129 7.05 -9.86 -8.01
N GLN A 130 7.20 -8.53 -8.07
CA GLN A 130 8.28 -7.89 -7.34
C GLN A 130 7.97 -8.07 -5.85
N GLU A 131 8.79 -8.89 -5.21
CA GLU A 131 8.81 -9.18 -3.77
C GLU A 131 9.15 -7.92 -2.96
N ALA A 132 8.28 -6.91 -2.97
CA ALA A 132 8.07 -6.16 -1.75
C ALA A 132 7.20 -7.08 -0.88
N PRO A 133 7.70 -7.60 0.25
CA PRO A 133 6.92 -8.49 1.08
C PRO A 133 5.64 -7.75 1.44
N TYR A 134 4.49 -8.26 1.01
CA TYR A 134 3.23 -7.91 1.63
C TYR A 134 3.36 -8.33 3.10
N ARG A 135 3.82 -7.40 3.93
CA ARG A 135 3.76 -7.55 5.36
C ARG A 135 2.40 -6.99 5.71
N PRO A 136 1.36 -7.83 5.88
CA PRO A 136 0.14 -7.32 6.46
C PRO A 136 0.55 -6.58 7.74
N PRO A 137 -0.09 -5.45 8.09
CA PRO A 137 0.13 -4.84 9.38
C PRO A 137 -0.18 -5.93 10.40
N ARG A 138 0.88 -6.56 10.95
CA ARG A 138 0.73 -7.53 12.03
C ARG A 138 0.14 -6.69 13.15
N ARG A 139 -1.17 -6.82 13.36
CA ARG A 139 -1.74 -6.60 14.69
C ARG A 139 -0.97 -7.58 15.57
N ARG A 140 0.14 -7.12 16.13
CA ARG A 140 0.87 -7.89 17.14
C ARG A 140 -0.12 -7.93 18.29
N ASP A 141 -0.62 -9.11 18.60
CA ASP A 141 -1.49 -9.28 19.76
C ASP A 141 -0.74 -8.70 20.97
N PRO A 142 -1.33 -7.75 21.71
CA PRO A 142 -0.65 -7.08 22.81
C PRO A 142 -0.11 -8.06 23.85
N LEU A 143 -0.76 -9.23 23.96
CA LEU A 143 -0.34 -10.35 24.80
C LEU A 143 1.01 -10.96 24.37
N ILE A 144 1.26 -11.10 23.06
CA ILE A 144 2.54 -11.64 22.56
C ILE A 144 3.68 -10.66 22.85
N LEU A 145 3.45 -9.36 22.68
CA LEU A 145 4.43 -8.33 23.01
C LEU A 145 4.76 -8.33 24.51
N LEU A 146 3.72 -8.38 25.36
CA LEU A 146 3.87 -8.43 26.82
C LEU A 146 4.62 -9.71 27.25
N ALA A 147 4.28 -10.86 26.67
CA ALA A 147 4.98 -12.12 26.94
C ALA A 147 6.47 -12.04 26.56
N ALA A 148 6.80 -11.45 25.41
CA ALA A 148 8.18 -11.26 24.99
C ALA A 148 8.96 -10.33 25.93
N ILE A 149 8.34 -9.22 26.37
CA ILE A 149 8.95 -8.29 27.33
C ILE A 149 9.21 -8.98 28.67
N VAL A 150 8.21 -9.72 29.19
CA VAL A 150 8.34 -10.47 30.45
C VAL A 150 9.43 -11.54 30.34
N ALA A 151 9.49 -12.29 29.23
CA ALA A 151 10.53 -13.28 29.01
C ALA A 151 11.94 -12.65 29.01
N CYS A 152 12.13 -11.53 28.29
CA CYS A 152 13.39 -10.79 28.31
C CYS A 152 13.76 -10.29 29.72
N ALA A 153 12.80 -9.77 30.48
CA ALA A 153 13.02 -9.30 31.84
C ALA A 153 13.44 -10.45 32.78
N LEU A 154 12.81 -11.62 32.67
CA LEU A 154 13.17 -12.82 33.44
C LEU A 154 14.57 -13.32 33.09
N VAL A 155 14.93 -13.34 31.81
CA VAL A 155 16.28 -13.72 31.37
C VAL A 155 17.32 -12.74 31.91
N ALA A 156 17.07 -11.43 31.84
CA ALA A 156 17.96 -10.42 32.39
C ALA A 156 18.12 -10.56 33.92
N ALA A 157 17.02 -10.78 34.64
CA ALA A 157 17.04 -11.02 36.08
C ALA A 157 17.81 -12.30 36.45
N LEU A 158 17.63 -13.38 35.68
CA LEU A 158 18.36 -14.63 35.87
C LEU A 158 19.87 -14.44 35.63
N LEU A 159 20.24 -13.77 34.55
CA LEU A 159 21.65 -13.46 34.25
C LEU A 159 22.28 -12.59 35.34
N ALA A 160 21.58 -11.56 35.80
CA ALA A 160 22.04 -10.72 36.90
C ALA A 160 22.23 -11.55 38.19
N TRP A 161 21.27 -12.41 38.51
CA TRP A 161 21.37 -13.30 39.68
C TRP A 161 22.54 -14.28 39.58
N LEU A 162 22.76 -14.89 38.41
CA LEU A 162 23.89 -15.78 38.16
C LEU A 162 25.23 -15.05 38.26
N LEU A 163 25.32 -13.80 37.79
CA LEU A 163 26.53 -12.98 37.94
C LEU A 163 26.82 -12.62 39.40
N VAL A 164 25.79 -12.39 40.22
CA VAL A 164 25.94 -12.17 41.67
C VAL A 164 26.39 -13.45 42.37
N GLN A 165 25.85 -14.61 42.00
CA GLN A 165 26.21 -15.91 42.59
C GLN A 165 27.60 -16.39 42.14
N GLY A 166 28.00 -16.08 40.90
CA GLY A 166 29.29 -16.43 40.30
C GLY A 166 30.40 -15.41 40.55
N ALA A 167 30.14 -14.36 41.34
CA ALA A 167 31.17 -13.41 41.76
C ALA A 167 32.09 -14.07 42.81
N ASP A 168 33.02 -14.90 42.34
CA ASP A 168 34.18 -15.27 43.14
C ASP A 168 34.87 -13.97 43.61
N PRO A 169 35.18 -13.82 44.92
CA PRO A 169 35.80 -12.61 45.46
C PRO A 169 37.15 -12.24 44.82
N GLY A 170 37.74 -13.13 44.00
CA GLY A 170 38.96 -12.89 43.23
C GLY A 170 38.82 -11.93 42.04
N LEU A 171 37.63 -11.79 41.43
CA LEU A 171 37.44 -10.88 40.28
C LEU A 171 37.34 -9.41 40.70
N ALA A 172 36.78 -9.15 41.89
CA ALA A 172 36.76 -7.82 42.51
C ALA A 172 38.19 -7.29 42.78
N ALA A 173 39.15 -8.18 43.09
CA ALA A 173 40.56 -7.81 43.26
C ALA A 173 41.22 -7.42 41.92
N ARG A 174 40.87 -8.10 40.81
CA ARG A 174 41.41 -7.79 39.47
C ARG A 174 40.86 -6.48 38.89
N TYR A 175 39.60 -6.14 39.19
CA TYR A 175 39.02 -4.86 38.77
C TYR A 175 39.61 -3.66 39.54
N ARG A 176 39.93 -3.82 40.83
CA ARG A 176 40.66 -2.78 41.60
C ARG A 176 42.10 -2.58 41.09
N ALA A 177 42.77 -3.63 40.64
CA ALA A 177 44.12 -3.53 40.07
C ALA A 177 44.16 -2.72 38.77
N TRP A 178 43.13 -2.84 37.91
CA TRP A 178 43.03 -2.07 36.67
C TRP A 178 42.78 -0.57 36.91
N GLY A 179 42.05 -0.21 37.97
CA GLY A 179 41.80 1.19 38.35
C GLY A 179 43.05 1.96 38.82
N GLN A 180 44.07 1.28 39.34
CA GLN A 180 45.30 1.91 39.83
C GLN A 180 46.29 2.28 38.70
N HIS A 181 46.25 1.57 37.57
CA HIS A 181 47.09 1.89 36.41
C HIS A 181 46.52 3.02 35.53
N GLY A 182 45.21 3.30 35.58
CA GLY A 182 44.60 4.41 34.86
C GLY A 182 44.78 5.79 35.51
N ALA A 183 44.92 5.85 36.84
CA ALA A 183 45.07 7.10 37.57
C ALA A 183 46.43 7.79 37.33
N ALA A 184 47.50 7.02 37.12
CA ALA A 184 48.84 7.57 36.84
C ALA A 184 48.96 8.24 35.45
N ALA A 185 48.05 7.94 34.51
CA ALA A 185 48.11 8.48 33.15
C ALA A 185 47.44 9.87 33.01
N ILE A 186 46.60 10.27 33.97
CA ILE A 186 45.81 11.52 33.86
C ILE A 186 46.56 12.72 34.46
N GLU A 187 47.51 12.52 35.39
CA GLU A 187 48.27 13.60 36.03
C GLU A 187 49.30 14.26 35.08
N GLY A 188 49.66 13.62 33.96
CA GLY A 188 50.61 14.14 32.96
C GLY A 188 50.03 15.09 31.91
N ILE A 189 48.72 15.34 31.91
CA ILE A 189 48.02 16.18 30.91
C ILE A 189 47.78 17.62 31.42
N ARG A 190 48.53 18.06 32.44
CA ARG A 190 48.37 19.38 33.07
C ARG A 190 49.39 20.45 32.67
N ASP A 191 50.09 20.30 31.55
CA ASP A 191 50.91 21.38 30.98
C ASP A 191 50.25 21.99 29.72
N PRO A 192 49.76 23.25 29.77
CA PRO A 192 49.31 23.95 28.58
C PRO A 192 50.52 24.53 27.81
N ALA A 193 50.84 23.95 26.66
CA ALA A 193 51.80 24.52 25.71
C ALA A 193 51.22 25.78 25.00
N PRO A 194 52.06 26.76 24.61
CA PRO A 194 51.60 28.12 24.30
C PRO A 194 50.99 28.28 22.90
N ALA A 195 50.11 29.27 22.83
CA ALA A 195 49.35 29.73 21.68
C ALA A 195 50.16 29.88 20.38
N ARG A 196 49.66 29.27 19.30
CA ARG A 196 50.00 29.67 17.92
C ARG A 196 48.85 30.45 17.30
N ALA A 197 49.09 31.75 17.16
CA ALA A 197 48.38 32.63 16.25
C ALA A 197 48.64 32.20 14.80
N GLY A 198 47.61 32.11 13.96
CA GLY A 198 47.77 31.74 12.57
C GLY A 198 46.46 31.74 11.77
N ARG A 199 46.02 32.94 11.41
CA ARG A 199 44.88 33.25 10.54
C ARG A 199 44.82 32.41 9.26
N GLY A 200 43.63 31.92 8.93
CA GLY A 200 43.24 31.51 7.58
C GLY A 200 41.72 31.27 7.50
N ARG A 201 40.95 32.30 7.13
CA ARG A 201 39.50 32.20 6.88
C ARG A 201 39.28 31.60 5.49
N ALA A 202 38.45 30.57 5.39
CA ALA A 202 38.01 30.00 4.12
C ALA A 202 36.75 30.72 3.58
N PRO A 203 36.57 30.84 2.24
CA PRO A 203 35.56 31.69 1.62
C PRO A 203 34.39 30.86 1.06
N TRP A 204 33.34 30.64 1.85
CA TRP A 204 32.09 30.02 1.33
C TRP A 204 30.78 30.64 1.86
N GLN A 205 30.85 31.76 2.58
CA GLN A 205 29.66 32.50 3.03
C GLN A 205 29.30 33.68 2.11
N ARG A 206 29.03 33.43 0.82
CA ARG A 206 28.53 34.49 -0.07
C ARG A 206 27.54 34.02 -1.16
N LEU A 207 26.71 33.00 -0.88
CA LEU A 207 25.67 32.55 -1.81
C LEU A 207 24.32 32.26 -1.14
N GLN A 208 23.92 33.08 -0.17
CA GLN A 208 22.52 33.17 0.26
C GLN A 208 22.19 34.64 0.52
N GLY A 209 21.45 35.25 -0.41
CA GLY A 209 20.97 36.63 -0.31
C GLY A 209 20.94 37.33 -1.66
N GLY A 210 19.84 37.16 -2.39
CA GLY A 210 19.55 37.78 -3.68
C GLY A 210 18.29 37.17 -4.27
#